data_AF-A0A7J7UAX3-F1
#
_entry.id   AF-A0A7J7UAX3-F1
#
_cell.length_a   1.000
_cell.length_b   1.000
_cell.length_c   1.000
_cell.angle_alpha   90.00
_cell.angle_beta   90.00
_cell.angle_gamma   90.00
#
_symmetry.space_group_name_H-M   'P 1'
#
loop_
_entity.id
_entity.type
_entity.pdbx_description
1 polymer ?
#
loop_
_entity_poly.entity_id
_entity_poly.type
_entity_poly.pdbx_seq_one_letter_code
_entity_poly.pdbx_strand_id
1 'polypeptide(L)'
;MTQAEKGDAENGKEKGGEKEKEQRGVKRPIVPAQVPESLQEQIQSNFIVVIHPGSTTLRIGRATDTLPISIPHVIARRHKQQGQPLYKDNWLLREGLNKPESNEQRQNGLKMVDQAIWSKKMSNGTRRIPVSPEQARSYNKQMRPAILDHCSGNKWTNTSHHPEFLVGEEALYVNPLDCYNIHWPIRRGQLNIHPGPGGSLTAVLADIEVIWSHAIQKYLEIPLKDLKVSSDSQLLGLSLRFLVAQLMWLSG
;
A
#
# COMPACT_ATOMS: atom_id res chain seq x y z
N MET A 1 -85.63 17.57 -3.96
CA MET A 1 -85.90 19.02 -4.08
C MET A 1 -84.86 19.59 -5.04
N THR A 2 -85.36 20.19 -6.12
CA THR A 2 -84.76 21.19 -7.03
C THR A 2 -83.53 20.86 -7.91
N GLN A 3 -83.83 20.83 -9.22
CA GLN A 3 -82.97 20.98 -10.40
C GLN A 3 -82.54 22.45 -10.65
N ALA A 4 -81.46 22.64 -11.44
CA ALA A 4 -81.32 23.56 -12.60
C ALA A 4 -79.85 23.44 -13.12
N GLU A 5 -79.52 22.98 -14.34
CA GLU A 5 -79.51 23.66 -15.67
C GLU A 5 -78.77 25.02 -15.67
N LYS A 6 -77.92 25.47 -16.63
CA LYS A 6 -77.64 25.15 -18.04
C LYS A 6 -76.45 25.99 -18.58
N GLY A 7 -75.90 25.65 -19.76
CA GLY A 7 -75.23 26.54 -20.74
C GLY A 7 -73.77 26.16 -21.09
N ASP A 8 -73.47 25.35 -22.12
CA ASP A 8 -73.37 25.59 -23.60
C ASP A 8 -72.00 26.18 -24.07
N ALA A 9 -71.15 25.35 -24.72
CA ALA A 9 -70.74 25.39 -26.16
C ALA A 9 -69.41 26.19 -26.38
N GLU A 10 -68.43 25.89 -27.24
CA GLU A 10 -68.33 25.11 -28.49
C GLU A 10 -66.83 24.91 -28.89
N ASN A 11 -66.52 23.79 -29.56
CA ASN A 11 -65.62 23.57 -30.72
C ASN A 11 -64.08 23.84 -30.73
N GLY A 12 -63.31 22.81 -31.15
CA GLY A 12 -62.23 22.98 -32.14
C GLY A 12 -60.88 22.23 -31.96
N LYS A 13 -60.65 21.17 -32.77
CA LYS A 13 -59.37 20.66 -33.38
C LYS A 13 -58.24 20.16 -32.45
N GLU A 14 -57.38 19.18 -32.78
CA GLU A 14 -57.23 18.10 -33.76
C GLU A 14 -55.94 17.33 -33.32
N LYS A 15 -55.89 16.01 -33.57
CA LYS A 15 -54.72 15.15 -33.90
C LYS A 15 -53.57 14.88 -32.88
N GLY A 16 -53.50 13.61 -32.46
CA GLY A 16 -52.49 12.65 -32.94
C GLY A 16 -51.05 12.73 -32.38
N GLY A 17 -50.59 11.65 -31.74
CA GLY A 17 -49.17 11.46 -31.42
C GLY A 17 -48.92 10.11 -30.74
N GLU A 18 -48.45 9.15 -31.51
CA GLU A 18 -48.13 7.78 -31.10
C GLU A 18 -46.86 7.69 -30.25
N LYS A 19 -46.83 6.61 -29.45
CA LYS A 19 -45.80 6.11 -28.54
C LYS A 19 -44.34 6.26 -29.03
N GLU A 20 -43.49 6.91 -28.23
CA GLU A 20 -42.04 6.65 -28.21
C GLU A 20 -41.70 5.71 -27.04
N LYS A 21 -41.23 4.51 -27.37
CA LYS A 21 -40.64 3.56 -26.41
C LYS A 21 -39.20 3.98 -26.14
N GLU A 22 -38.93 4.39 -24.90
CA GLU A 22 -37.61 4.65 -24.35
C GLU A 22 -36.76 3.35 -24.37
N GLN A 23 -35.79 3.27 -25.30
CA GLN A 23 -34.80 2.20 -25.30
C GLN A 23 -33.71 2.52 -24.28
N ARG A 24 -33.81 1.91 -23.09
CA ARG A 24 -32.69 1.81 -22.12
C ARG A 24 -31.50 1.10 -22.78
N GLY A 25 -30.49 1.86 -23.15
CA GLY A 25 -29.22 1.36 -23.67
C GLY A 25 -28.53 0.44 -22.66
N VAL A 26 -28.34 -0.82 -23.06
CA VAL A 26 -27.51 -1.80 -22.35
C VAL A 26 -26.05 -1.32 -22.41
N LYS A 27 -25.48 -0.91 -21.27
CA LYS A 27 -24.04 -0.62 -21.15
C LYS A 27 -23.28 -1.93 -21.36
N ARG A 28 -22.72 -2.13 -22.55
CA ARG A 28 -21.77 -3.22 -22.82
C ARG A 28 -20.50 -2.98 -21.98
N PRO A 29 -19.86 -4.03 -21.45
CA PRO A 29 -18.53 -3.90 -20.85
C PRO A 29 -17.58 -3.31 -21.89
N ILE A 30 -16.93 -2.19 -21.58
CA ILE A 30 -15.84 -1.66 -22.40
C ILE A 30 -14.65 -2.59 -22.15
N VAL A 31 -14.50 -3.60 -22.99
CA VAL A 31 -13.25 -4.36 -23.07
C VAL A 31 -12.23 -3.38 -23.67
N PRO A 32 -11.11 -3.09 -22.99
CA PRO A 32 -10.07 -2.24 -23.57
C PRO A 32 -9.66 -2.82 -24.92
N ALA A 33 -9.59 -1.99 -25.95
CA ALA A 33 -9.10 -2.43 -27.25
C ALA A 33 -7.69 -3.02 -27.07
N GLN A 34 -7.49 -4.28 -27.47
CA GLN A 34 -6.17 -4.90 -27.43
C GLN A 34 -5.27 -4.17 -28.41
N VAL A 35 -4.35 -3.36 -27.89
CA VAL A 35 -3.32 -2.69 -28.68
C VAL A 35 -2.26 -3.73 -29.05
N PRO A 36 -1.89 -3.87 -30.34
CA PRO A 36 -0.80 -4.74 -30.76
C PRO A 36 0.46 -4.50 -29.94
N GLU A 37 1.16 -5.57 -29.56
CA GLU A 37 2.34 -5.52 -28.69
C GLU A 37 3.43 -4.57 -29.22
N SER A 38 3.60 -4.49 -30.55
CA SER A 38 4.53 -3.59 -31.23
C SER A 38 4.23 -2.09 -31.04
N LEU A 39 3.01 -1.72 -30.65
CA LEU A 39 2.59 -0.33 -30.43
C LEU A 39 2.49 0.01 -28.94
N GLN A 40 2.59 -0.96 -28.03
CA GLN A 40 2.43 -0.74 -26.59
C GLN A 40 3.48 0.23 -26.02
N GLU A 41 4.71 0.18 -26.55
CA GLU A 41 5.78 1.08 -26.11
C GLU A 41 5.55 2.55 -26.51
N GLN A 42 4.72 2.80 -27.52
CA GLN A 42 4.42 4.14 -28.04
C GLN A 42 3.16 4.78 -27.42
N ILE A 43 2.45 4.04 -26.57
CA ILE A 43 1.26 4.55 -25.89
C ILE A 43 1.70 5.58 -24.84
N GLN A 44 1.02 6.72 -24.76
CA GLN A 44 1.33 7.79 -23.79
C GLN A 44 1.41 7.28 -22.33
N SER A 45 0.63 6.25 -21.97
CA SER A 45 0.64 5.64 -20.64
C SER A 45 1.92 4.86 -20.31
N ASN A 46 2.68 4.40 -21.32
CA ASN A 46 3.99 3.76 -21.11
C ASN A 46 5.02 4.76 -20.53
N PHE A 47 4.77 6.06 -20.71
CA PHE A 47 5.60 7.16 -20.19
C PHE A 47 5.05 7.74 -18.88
N ILE A 48 4.14 7.04 -18.21
CA ILE A 48 3.59 7.45 -16.93
C ILE A 48 4.04 6.44 -15.87
N VAL A 49 4.78 6.90 -14.88
CA VAL A 49 5.11 6.08 -13.70
C VAL A 49 4.10 6.37 -12.60
N VAL A 50 3.42 5.33 -12.16
CA VAL A 50 2.48 5.35 -11.04
C VAL A 50 3.25 4.94 -9.78
N ILE A 51 3.25 5.83 -8.78
CA ILE A 51 3.90 5.60 -7.50
C ILE A 51 2.83 5.54 -6.42
N HIS A 52 2.79 4.43 -5.69
CA HIS A 52 1.89 4.22 -4.56
C HIS A 52 2.72 3.86 -3.32
N PRO A 53 3.11 4.87 -2.52
CA PRO A 53 3.93 4.65 -1.34
C PRO A 53 3.11 4.05 -0.19
N GLY A 54 3.73 3.17 0.59
CA GLY A 54 3.17 2.61 1.81
C GLY A 54 4.17 2.63 2.95
N SER A 55 3.72 2.40 4.19
CA SER A 55 4.63 2.36 5.35
C SER A 55 5.62 1.21 5.31
N THR A 56 5.24 0.08 4.71
CA THR A 56 6.08 -1.11 4.61
C THR A 56 6.46 -1.46 3.18
N THR A 57 5.63 -1.10 2.21
CA THR A 57 5.76 -1.54 0.83
C THR A 57 5.55 -0.37 -0.10
N LEU A 58 6.51 -0.12 -0.99
CA LEU A 58 6.37 0.76 -2.13
C LEU A 58 5.83 -0.08 -3.29
N ARG A 59 4.76 0.39 -3.92
CA ARG A 59 4.29 -0.12 -5.20
C ARG A 59 4.58 0.89 -6.28
N ILE A 60 5.27 0.47 -7.33
CA ILE A 60 5.69 1.35 -8.41
C ILE A 60 5.67 0.60 -9.74
N GLY A 61 5.25 1.26 -10.82
CA GLY A 61 5.13 0.66 -12.14
C GLY A 61 4.81 1.70 -13.19
N ARG A 62 4.93 1.33 -14.47
CA ARG A 62 4.35 2.09 -15.57
C ARG A 62 2.83 1.96 -15.54
N ALA A 63 2.09 2.94 -16.05
CA ALA A 63 0.63 2.87 -16.09
C ALA A 63 0.11 1.76 -17.04
N THR A 64 0.96 1.23 -17.91
CA THR A 64 0.71 0.06 -18.76
C THR A 64 0.99 -1.28 -18.08
N ASP A 65 1.73 -1.29 -16.97
CA ASP A 65 2.09 -2.54 -16.29
C ASP A 65 0.83 -3.22 -15.75
N THR A 66 0.72 -4.53 -15.98
CA THR A 66 -0.41 -5.30 -15.45
C THR A 66 -0.34 -5.42 -13.92
N LEU A 67 0.87 -5.51 -13.36
CA LEU A 67 1.13 -5.57 -11.93
C LEU A 67 2.27 -4.61 -11.57
N PRO A 68 2.13 -3.80 -10.50
CA PRO A 68 3.23 -2.96 -10.05
C PRO A 68 4.32 -3.82 -9.39
N ILE A 69 5.56 -3.35 -9.49
CA ILE A 69 6.65 -3.86 -8.65
C ILE A 69 6.35 -3.49 -7.20
N SER A 70 6.56 -4.46 -6.31
CA SER A 70 6.42 -4.28 -4.87
C SER A 70 7.76 -4.49 -4.20
N ILE A 71 8.27 -3.45 -3.53
CA ILE A 71 9.52 -3.53 -2.75
C ILE A 71 9.29 -3.06 -1.32
N PRO A 72 10.05 -3.58 -0.33
CA PRO A 72 10.05 -3.01 1.01
C PRO A 72 10.42 -1.53 0.97
N HIS A 73 9.64 -0.68 1.61
CA HIS A 73 9.85 0.78 1.64
C HIS A 73 10.84 1.17 2.74
N VAL A 74 12.06 0.66 2.63
CA VAL A 74 13.09 0.72 3.66
C VAL A 74 14.46 0.96 3.02
N ILE A 75 15.31 1.66 3.74
CA ILE A 75 16.71 1.91 3.37
C ILE A 75 17.60 1.61 4.57
N ALA A 76 18.74 0.96 4.30
CA ALA A 76 19.83 0.83 5.26
C ALA A 76 20.91 1.85 4.89
N ARG A 77 21.32 2.73 5.81
CA ARG A 77 22.38 3.72 5.59
C ARG A 77 23.62 3.42 6.41
N ARG A 78 24.78 3.43 5.78
CA ARG A 78 26.06 3.14 6.43
C ARG A 78 26.44 4.24 7.41
N HIS A 79 27.07 3.86 8.51
CA HIS A 79 27.72 4.79 9.44
C HIS A 79 28.85 5.55 8.74
N LYS A 80 28.98 6.83 9.10
CA LYS A 80 30.07 7.69 8.61
C LYS A 80 31.33 7.58 9.47
N GLN A 81 31.16 7.18 10.72
CA GLN A 81 32.24 7.06 11.70
C GLN A 81 32.12 5.73 12.44
N GLN A 82 33.26 5.19 12.87
CA GLN A 82 33.28 3.98 13.70
C GLN A 82 32.70 4.28 15.09
N GLY A 83 32.05 3.28 15.68
CA GLY A 83 31.48 3.38 17.03
C GLY A 83 30.17 4.18 17.11
N GLN A 84 29.58 4.57 15.97
CA GLN A 84 28.23 5.17 15.98
C GLN A 84 27.21 4.16 16.51
N PRO A 85 26.27 4.58 17.38
CA PRO A 85 25.22 3.68 17.88
C PRO A 85 24.31 3.26 16.71
N LEU A 86 23.96 1.98 16.68
CA LEU A 86 23.02 1.44 15.68
C LEU A 86 21.62 2.01 15.93
N TYR A 87 21.08 2.64 14.90
CA TYR A 87 19.69 3.11 14.86
C TYR A 87 18.84 2.17 14.02
N LYS A 88 17.68 1.77 14.54
CA LYS A 88 16.69 0.99 13.80
C LYS A 88 15.32 1.58 14.07
N ASP A 89 14.67 2.01 13.00
CA ASP A 89 13.28 2.42 13.09
C ASP A 89 12.40 1.29 13.60
N ASN A 90 11.44 1.67 14.43
CA ASN A 90 10.48 0.74 15.03
C ASN A 90 9.48 0.23 13.99
N TRP A 91 9.48 -1.07 13.74
CA TRP A 91 8.55 -1.71 12.80
C TRP A 91 7.24 -2.16 13.48
N LEU A 92 7.29 -3.25 14.26
CA LEU A 92 6.12 -3.79 14.97
C LEU A 92 5.86 -3.07 16.30
N LEU A 93 6.92 -2.59 16.95
CA LEU A 93 6.82 -1.85 18.21
C LEU A 93 6.35 -0.41 17.96
N ARG A 94 5.64 0.14 18.94
CA ARG A 94 5.15 1.52 18.91
C ARG A 94 5.17 2.10 20.31
N GLU A 95 5.19 3.42 20.37
CA GLU A 95 4.99 4.13 21.63
C GLU A 95 3.61 3.82 22.22
N GLY A 96 3.55 3.82 23.55
CA GLY A 96 2.32 3.56 24.29
C GLY A 96 2.01 2.09 24.59
N LEU A 97 2.82 1.12 24.12
CA LEU A 97 2.57 -0.30 24.38
C LEU A 97 2.82 -0.75 25.82
N ASN A 98 3.64 0.00 26.57
CA ASN A 98 4.15 -0.37 27.91
C ASN A 98 3.93 0.77 28.93
N LYS A 99 2.82 1.48 28.84
CA LYS A 99 2.36 2.40 29.89
C LYS A 99 1.81 1.60 31.08
N PRO A 100 1.73 2.17 32.29
CA PRO A 100 1.18 1.48 33.47
C PRO A 100 -0.18 0.80 33.20
N GLU A 101 -1.06 1.49 32.46
CA GLU A 101 -2.40 1.05 32.07
C GLU A 101 -2.44 0.04 30.91
N SER A 102 -1.34 -0.13 30.16
CA SER A 102 -1.34 -0.90 28.91
C SER A 102 -1.70 -2.38 29.10
N ASN A 103 -1.28 -2.98 30.22
CA ASN A 103 -1.60 -4.38 30.49
C ASN A 103 -3.09 -4.58 30.79
N GLU A 104 -3.68 -3.70 31.60
CA GLU A 104 -5.10 -3.74 31.91
C GLU A 104 -5.95 -3.47 30.66
N GLN A 105 -5.60 -2.45 29.88
CA GLN A 105 -6.28 -2.14 28.62
C GLN A 105 -6.25 -3.35 27.66
N ARG A 106 -5.09 -4.02 27.54
CA ARG A 106 -4.94 -5.22 26.70
C ARG A 106 -5.83 -6.37 27.19
N GLN A 107 -5.89 -6.59 28.51
CA GLN A 107 -6.74 -7.63 29.10
C GLN A 107 -8.22 -7.34 28.90
N ASN A 108 -8.65 -6.09 29.08
CA ASN A 108 -10.05 -5.69 28.90
C ASN A 108 -10.47 -5.79 27.43
N GLY A 109 -9.62 -5.34 26.50
CA GLY A 109 -9.85 -5.55 25.07
C GLY A 109 -9.96 -7.02 24.69
N LEU A 110 -9.09 -7.88 25.24
CA LEU A 110 -9.15 -9.32 25.00
C LEU A 110 -10.48 -9.93 25.50
N LYS A 111 -10.96 -9.55 26.69
CA LYS A 111 -12.26 -10.00 27.22
C LYS A 111 -13.42 -9.60 26.30
N MET A 112 -13.41 -8.38 25.75
CA MET A 112 -14.44 -7.94 24.81
C MET A 112 -14.41 -8.75 23.51
N VAL A 113 -13.22 -9.07 23.01
CA VAL A 113 -13.05 -9.95 21.83
C VAL A 113 -13.58 -11.34 22.12
N ASP A 114 -13.26 -11.93 23.28
CA ASP A 114 -13.76 -13.25 23.67
C ASP A 114 -15.30 -13.26 23.79
N GLN A 115 -15.90 -12.20 24.34
CA GLN A 115 -17.35 -12.03 24.39
C GLN A 115 -17.96 -11.96 22.99
N ALA A 116 -17.35 -11.19 22.07
CA ALA A 116 -17.80 -11.08 20.70
C ALA A 116 -17.73 -12.44 19.98
N ILE A 117 -16.62 -13.17 20.14
CA ILE A 117 -16.44 -14.52 19.60
C ILE A 117 -17.51 -15.48 20.13
N TRP A 118 -17.74 -15.49 21.45
CA TRP A 118 -18.70 -16.40 22.08
C TRP A 118 -20.16 -16.09 21.71
N SER A 119 -20.48 -14.82 21.48
CA SER A 119 -21.83 -14.39 21.10
C SER A 119 -22.24 -14.89 19.71
N LYS A 120 -21.28 -15.05 18.78
CA LYS A 120 -21.51 -15.52 17.42
C LYS A 120 -21.52 -17.05 17.37
N LYS A 121 -22.65 -17.63 16.95
CA LYS A 121 -22.78 -19.07 16.70
C LYS A 121 -21.93 -19.50 15.49
N MET A 122 -21.47 -20.74 15.53
CA MET A 122 -20.86 -21.41 14.38
C MET A 122 -21.91 -21.77 13.34
N SER A 123 -21.49 -22.15 12.13
CA SER A 123 -22.39 -22.48 11.02
C SER A 123 -23.36 -23.63 11.32
N ASN A 124 -23.01 -24.52 12.25
CA ASN A 124 -23.88 -25.61 12.72
C ASN A 124 -24.89 -25.17 13.80
N GLY A 125 -25.00 -23.86 14.09
CA GLY A 125 -25.91 -23.29 15.07
C GLY A 125 -25.47 -23.41 16.53
N THR A 126 -24.34 -24.06 16.82
CA THR A 126 -23.80 -24.22 18.18
C THR A 126 -22.82 -23.10 18.56
N ARG A 127 -22.54 -22.95 19.86
CA ARG A 127 -21.52 -21.98 20.34
C ARG A 127 -20.12 -22.58 20.24
N ARG A 128 -19.13 -21.72 19.98
CA ARG A 128 -17.72 -22.11 20.00
C ARG A 128 -17.29 -22.48 21.41
N ILE A 129 -16.66 -23.65 21.55
CA ILE A 129 -16.06 -24.10 22.81
C ILE A 129 -14.65 -23.47 22.92
N PRO A 130 -14.34 -22.72 24.00
CA PRO A 130 -13.03 -22.13 24.19
C PRO A 130 -11.98 -23.19 24.53
N VAL A 131 -10.73 -22.93 24.17
CA VAL A 131 -9.58 -23.79 24.48
C VAL A 131 -8.57 -23.04 25.36
N SER A 132 -7.93 -23.73 26.30
CA SER A 132 -7.01 -23.11 27.25
C SER A 132 -5.62 -22.86 26.63
N PRO A 133 -5.09 -21.62 26.70
CA PRO A 133 -3.71 -21.34 26.31
C PRO A 133 -2.66 -22.11 27.13
N GLU A 134 -2.98 -22.51 28.36
CA GLU A 134 -2.06 -23.24 29.24
C GLU A 134 -1.84 -24.69 28.79
N GLN A 135 -2.90 -25.31 28.26
CA GLN A 135 -2.82 -26.65 27.66
C GLN A 135 -1.89 -26.62 26.45
N ALA A 136 -2.08 -25.65 25.55
CA ALA A 136 -1.22 -25.45 24.39
C ALA A 136 0.23 -25.12 24.81
N ARG A 137 0.42 -24.26 25.81
CA ARG A 137 1.76 -23.92 26.33
C ARG A 137 2.50 -25.14 26.85
N SER A 138 1.81 -26.02 27.60
CA SER A 138 2.41 -27.22 28.18
C SER A 138 2.91 -28.17 27.10
N TYR A 139 2.12 -28.36 26.04
CA TYR A 139 2.52 -29.13 24.87
C TYR A 139 3.66 -28.45 24.09
N ASN A 140 3.50 -27.17 23.74
CA ASN A 140 4.46 -26.44 22.90
C ASN A 140 5.86 -26.37 23.52
N LYS A 141 5.97 -26.32 24.85
CA LYS A 141 7.27 -26.33 25.55
C LYS A 141 8.06 -27.64 25.40
N GLN A 142 7.39 -28.73 25.04
CA GLN A 142 8.02 -30.04 24.83
C GLN A 142 8.56 -30.18 23.39
N MET A 143 8.10 -29.33 22.47
CA MET A 143 8.46 -29.41 21.06
C MET A 143 9.90 -28.96 20.83
N ARG A 144 10.61 -29.70 19.99
CA ARG A 144 11.94 -29.36 19.45
C ARG A 144 11.80 -29.13 17.94
N PRO A 145 12.41 -28.07 17.38
CA PRO A 145 12.37 -27.86 15.94
C PRO A 145 13.13 -28.99 15.24
N ALA A 146 12.53 -29.54 14.18
CA ALA A 146 13.23 -30.43 13.27
C ALA A 146 14.07 -29.58 12.30
N ILE A 147 15.33 -29.97 12.10
CA ILE A 147 16.20 -29.36 11.10
C ILE A 147 15.86 -29.99 9.76
N LEU A 148 15.33 -29.20 8.83
CA LEU A 148 15.02 -29.66 7.48
C LEU A 148 16.29 -29.72 6.62
N ASP A 149 17.12 -28.67 6.72
CA ASP A 149 18.35 -28.52 5.94
C ASP A 149 19.51 -28.06 6.84
N HIS A 150 20.73 -28.44 6.48
CA HIS A 150 21.94 -28.02 7.19
C HIS A 150 22.22 -26.51 7.07
N CYS A 151 21.65 -25.84 6.05
CA CYS A 151 21.73 -24.40 5.84
C CYS A 151 20.36 -23.91 5.37
N SER A 152 19.92 -22.75 5.85
CA SER A 152 18.61 -22.16 5.50
C SER A 152 18.52 -21.68 4.04
N GLY A 153 19.63 -21.68 3.28
CA GLY A 153 19.70 -21.11 1.94
C GLY A 153 19.75 -19.56 1.91
N ASN A 154 19.23 -18.91 2.95
CA ASN A 154 19.24 -17.46 3.09
C ASN A 154 20.62 -16.97 3.55
N LYS A 155 21.06 -15.84 2.97
CA LYS A 155 22.33 -15.20 3.30
C LYS A 155 22.10 -13.73 3.60
N TRP A 156 22.97 -13.16 4.43
CA TRP A 156 23.01 -11.72 4.62
C TRP A 156 23.44 -11.02 3.33
N THR A 157 22.94 -9.81 3.13
CA THR A 157 23.38 -8.90 2.06
C THR A 157 24.88 -8.67 2.18
N ASN A 158 25.60 -8.80 1.07
CA ASN A 158 27.05 -8.61 1.06
C ASN A 158 27.41 -7.12 1.18
N THR A 159 27.91 -6.71 2.33
CA THR A 159 28.33 -5.34 2.66
C THR A 159 29.84 -5.10 2.53
N SER A 160 30.61 -6.07 2.01
CA SER A 160 32.08 -6.01 1.96
C SER A 160 32.64 -4.88 1.09
N HIS A 161 31.86 -4.39 0.13
CA HIS A 161 32.21 -3.25 -0.73
C HIS A 161 31.79 -1.91 -0.11
N HIS A 162 31.35 -1.91 1.15
CA HIS A 162 31.01 -0.73 1.95
C HIS A 162 29.99 0.20 1.27
N PRO A 163 28.86 -0.31 0.74
CA PRO A 163 27.87 0.53 0.06
C PRO A 163 27.37 1.62 1.01
N GLU A 164 27.23 2.86 0.53
CA GLU A 164 26.73 3.97 1.36
C GLU A 164 25.30 3.71 1.85
N PHE A 165 24.50 3.02 1.03
CA PHE A 165 23.16 2.61 1.35
C PHE A 165 22.77 1.32 0.63
N LEU A 166 21.75 0.65 1.15
CA LEU A 166 21.06 -0.50 0.55
C LEU A 166 19.54 -0.23 0.60
N VAL A 167 18.78 -0.74 -0.36
CA VAL A 167 17.33 -0.44 -0.50
C VAL A 167 16.52 -1.74 -0.52
N GLY A 168 15.32 -1.69 0.05
CA GLY A 168 14.33 -2.75 -0.11
C GLY A 168 14.75 -4.05 0.56
N GLU A 169 14.67 -5.16 -0.19
CA GLU A 169 15.01 -6.49 0.32
C GLU A 169 16.47 -6.56 0.81
N GLU A 170 17.40 -5.93 0.08
CA GLU A 170 18.81 -5.91 0.46
C GLU A 170 19.03 -5.19 1.80
N ALA A 171 18.23 -4.15 2.10
CA ALA A 171 18.26 -3.47 3.39
C ALA A 171 17.67 -4.33 4.52
N LEU A 172 16.64 -5.14 4.25
CA LEU A 172 16.06 -6.06 5.24
C LEU A 172 17.03 -7.19 5.64
N TYR A 173 17.88 -7.60 4.70
CA TYR A 173 18.86 -8.68 4.89
C TYR A 173 20.26 -8.16 5.25
N VAL A 174 20.40 -6.90 5.68
CA VAL A 174 21.66 -6.46 6.30
C VAL A 174 21.87 -7.22 7.61
N ASN A 175 23.08 -7.73 7.82
CA ASN A 175 23.42 -8.38 9.08
C ASN A 175 23.23 -7.37 10.23
N PRO A 176 22.48 -7.70 11.30
CA PRO A 176 22.26 -6.80 12.43
C PRO A 176 23.52 -6.27 13.12
N LEU A 177 24.67 -6.92 12.91
CA LEU A 177 25.98 -6.54 13.44
C LEU A 177 26.75 -5.57 12.53
N ASP A 178 26.32 -5.39 11.27
CA ASP A 178 26.96 -4.46 10.35
C ASP A 178 26.63 -3.00 10.71
N CYS A 179 27.50 -2.08 10.30
CA CYS A 179 27.43 -0.65 10.62
C CYS A 179 26.39 0.12 9.77
N TYR A 180 25.14 -0.34 9.77
CA TYR A 180 24.03 0.29 9.05
C TYR A 180 22.86 0.63 9.97
N ASN A 181 22.35 1.85 9.81
CA ASN A 181 21.09 2.26 10.38
C ASN A 181 19.93 1.87 9.45
N ILE A 182 18.82 1.39 10.01
CA ILE A 182 17.63 1.01 9.23
C ILE A 182 16.57 2.10 9.37
N HIS A 183 16.13 2.65 8.24
CA HIS A 183 15.15 3.72 8.17
C HIS A 183 13.92 3.30 7.37
N TRP A 184 12.74 3.56 7.92
CA TRP A 184 11.44 3.39 7.28
C TRP A 184 10.85 4.80 7.04
N PRO A 185 10.99 5.38 5.83
CA PRO A 185 10.67 6.79 5.62
C PRO A 185 9.19 7.15 5.78
N ILE A 186 8.30 6.14 5.74
CA ILE A 186 6.87 6.30 5.98
C ILE A 186 6.45 5.39 7.14
N ARG A 187 5.71 5.94 8.10
CA ARG A 187 5.16 5.21 9.23
C ARG A 187 3.71 5.62 9.46
N ARG A 188 2.80 4.63 9.53
CA ARG A 188 1.34 4.85 9.70
C ARG A 188 0.76 5.82 8.64
N GLY A 189 1.19 5.63 7.39
CA GLY A 189 0.74 6.45 6.26
C GLY A 189 1.27 7.88 6.21
N GLN A 190 2.19 8.26 7.10
CA GLN A 190 2.78 9.60 7.16
C GLN A 190 4.31 9.53 7.08
N LEU A 191 4.96 10.65 6.77
CA LEU A 191 6.42 10.75 6.84
C LEU A 191 6.91 10.41 8.26
N ASN A 192 7.93 9.56 8.38
CA ASN A 192 8.46 9.11 9.66
C ASN A 192 9.42 10.13 10.28
N ILE A 193 8.88 11.26 10.72
CA ILE A 193 9.66 12.34 11.35
C ILE A 193 9.86 12.03 12.84
N HIS A 194 11.12 12.08 13.32
CA HIS A 194 11.49 11.77 14.70
C HIS A 194 12.84 12.40 15.08
N PRO A 195 13.20 12.50 16.39
CA PRO A 195 14.44 13.18 16.81
C PRO A 195 15.73 12.39 16.52
N GLY A 196 15.66 11.08 16.32
CA GLY A 196 16.82 10.23 16.01
C GLY A 196 17.42 10.43 14.61
N PRO A 197 18.57 9.80 14.31
CA PRO A 197 19.20 9.83 12.99
C PRO A 197 18.22 9.45 11.88
N GLY A 198 18.18 10.22 10.79
CA GLY A 198 17.28 9.97 9.65
C GLY A 198 15.87 10.53 9.80
N GLY A 199 15.50 11.08 10.98
CA GLY A 199 14.14 11.52 11.25
C GLY A 199 13.83 12.99 10.93
N SER A 200 14.79 13.78 10.44
CA SER A 200 14.49 15.14 9.95
C SER A 200 13.70 15.07 8.64
N LEU A 201 12.89 16.09 8.35
CA LEU A 201 12.13 16.16 7.09
C LEU A 201 13.05 15.99 5.87
N THR A 202 14.20 16.66 5.86
CA THR A 202 15.18 16.57 4.78
C THR A 202 15.79 15.17 4.63
N ALA A 203 16.07 14.49 5.75
CA ALA A 203 16.59 13.13 5.70
C ALA A 203 15.55 12.13 5.20
N VAL A 204 14.30 12.25 5.66
CA VAL A 204 13.19 11.42 5.19
C VAL A 204 12.95 11.62 3.69
N LEU A 205 12.95 12.86 3.20
CA LEU A 205 12.79 13.15 1.77
C LEU A 205 13.96 12.60 0.94
N ALA A 206 15.20 12.73 1.43
CA ALA A 206 16.36 12.15 0.77
C ALA A 206 16.30 10.61 0.72
N ASP A 207 15.78 9.97 1.78
CA ASP A 207 15.57 8.52 1.80
C ASP A 207 14.50 8.08 0.80
N ILE A 208 13.38 8.82 0.73
CA ILE A 208 12.33 8.59 -0.27
C ILE A 208 12.89 8.72 -1.68
N GLU A 209 13.63 9.78 -1.96
CA GLU A 209 14.25 10.02 -3.27
C GLU A 209 15.19 8.87 -3.64
N VAL A 210 16.05 8.42 -2.73
CA VAL A 210 16.98 7.31 -2.98
C VAL A 210 16.23 6.01 -3.24
N ILE A 211 15.22 5.67 -2.44
CA ILE A 211 14.45 4.43 -2.62
C ILE A 211 13.70 4.44 -3.95
N TRP A 212 13.04 5.55 -4.29
CA TRP A 212 12.24 5.63 -5.51
C TRP A 212 13.13 5.66 -6.74
N SER A 213 14.22 6.44 -6.72
CA SER A 213 15.23 6.47 -7.78
C SER A 213 15.82 5.08 -8.02
N HIS A 214 16.20 4.37 -6.94
CA HIS A 214 16.69 3.00 -7.03
C HIS A 214 15.64 2.07 -7.66
N ALA A 215 14.37 2.20 -7.27
CA ALA A 215 13.31 1.36 -7.80
C ALA A 215 13.08 1.58 -9.30
N ILE A 216 13.08 2.85 -9.73
CA ILE A 216 12.90 3.26 -11.12
C ILE A 216 14.06 2.72 -11.99
N GLN A 217 15.31 2.86 -11.53
CA GLN A 217 16.46 2.40 -12.29
C GLN A 217 16.57 0.87 -12.33
N LYS A 218 16.40 0.21 -11.19
CA LYS A 218 16.65 -1.24 -11.05
C LYS A 218 15.53 -2.09 -11.61
N TYR A 219 14.28 -1.70 -11.41
CA TYR A 219 13.13 -2.55 -11.76
C TYR A 219 12.32 -2.05 -12.95
N LEU A 220 12.25 -0.74 -13.19
CA LEU A 220 11.59 -0.21 -14.40
C LEU A 220 12.57 -0.02 -15.57
N GLU A 221 13.87 -0.16 -15.29
CA GLU A 221 14.97 0.03 -16.24
C GLU A 221 14.95 1.40 -16.91
N ILE A 222 14.50 2.43 -16.16
CA ILE A 222 14.44 3.82 -16.63
C ILE A 222 15.64 4.58 -16.05
N PRO A 223 16.57 5.07 -16.88
CA PRO A 223 17.66 5.92 -16.41
C PRO A 223 17.13 7.25 -15.83
N LEU A 224 17.68 7.70 -14.69
CA LEU A 224 17.21 8.94 -14.04
C LEU A 224 17.35 10.19 -14.93
N LYS A 225 18.34 10.21 -15.82
CA LYS A 225 18.54 11.29 -16.80
C LYS A 225 17.35 11.44 -17.78
N ASP A 226 16.57 10.37 -17.96
CA ASP A 226 15.42 10.34 -18.86
C ASP A 226 14.13 10.78 -18.13
N LEU A 227 14.19 10.92 -16.80
CA LEU A 227 13.18 11.58 -15.97
C LEU A 227 13.25 13.09 -16.15
N LYS A 228 13.05 13.60 -17.37
CA LYS A 228 12.92 15.05 -17.55
C LYS A 228 11.65 15.49 -16.83
N VAL A 229 11.81 16.26 -15.76
CA VAL A 229 10.72 16.96 -15.09
C VAL A 229 10.26 18.05 -16.07
N SER A 230 9.21 17.78 -16.83
CA SER A 230 8.56 18.82 -17.62
C SER A 230 7.86 19.77 -16.65
N SER A 231 8.56 20.84 -16.23
CA SER A 231 7.94 22.00 -15.59
C SER A 231 7.07 22.81 -16.56
N ASP A 232 7.13 22.53 -17.86
CA ASP A 232 6.31 23.21 -18.86
C ASP A 232 5.47 22.28 -19.71
N SER A 233 4.20 22.66 -19.78
CA SER A 233 3.18 22.09 -20.65
C SER A 233 3.42 22.55 -22.09
N GLN A 234 4.36 21.95 -22.81
CA GLN A 234 4.43 22.11 -24.26
C GLN A 234 4.56 20.75 -24.95
N LEU A 235 3.60 20.55 -25.86
CA LEU A 235 3.44 19.35 -26.68
C LEU A 235 4.70 19.05 -27.53
N LEU A 236 4.86 17.75 -27.80
CA LEU A 236 5.79 17.06 -28.71
C LEU A 236 7.16 16.71 -28.12
N GLY A 237 7.25 15.47 -27.59
CA GLY A 237 8.48 14.79 -27.22
C GLY A 237 8.41 14.09 -25.86
N LEU A 238 7.66 12.97 -25.79
CA LEU A 238 7.61 11.94 -24.73
C LEU A 238 8.41 12.25 -23.44
N SER A 239 7.84 13.10 -22.57
CA SER A 239 8.37 13.36 -21.22
C SER A 239 7.71 12.44 -20.21
N LEU A 240 8.49 11.77 -19.36
CA LEU A 240 7.96 10.88 -18.33
C LEU A 240 7.16 11.69 -17.29
N ARG A 241 5.93 11.26 -16.99
CA ARG A 241 5.07 11.91 -15.98
C ARG A 241 4.93 11.01 -14.76
N PHE A 242 4.98 11.61 -13.57
CA PHE A 242 4.72 10.91 -12.31
C PHE A 242 3.28 11.14 -11.86
N LEU A 243 2.57 10.05 -11.59
CA LEU A 243 1.32 10.07 -10.87
C LEU A 243 1.55 9.46 -9.49
N VAL A 244 1.68 10.31 -8.48
CA VAL A 244 1.67 9.85 -7.09
C VAL A 244 0.21 9.67 -6.68
N ALA A 245 -0.22 8.41 -6.60
CA ALA A 245 -1.57 8.09 -6.19
C ALA A 245 -1.69 8.31 -4.68
N GLN A 246 -2.16 9.51 -4.29
CA GLN A 246 -2.50 9.79 -2.90
C GLN A 246 -3.87 9.19 -2.59
N LEU A 247 -3.89 7.88 -2.32
CA LEU A 247 -5.01 7.29 -1.60
C LEU A 247 -4.90 7.75 -0.15
N MET A 248 -5.55 8.89 0.14
CA MET A 248 -5.97 9.20 1.51
C MET A 248 -6.73 7.98 2.03
N TRP A 249 -6.06 7.21 2.90
CA TRP A 249 -6.67 6.08 3.56
C TRP A 249 -7.73 6.60 4.53
N LEU A 250 -8.99 6.39 4.16
CA LEU A 250 -10.02 5.95 5.10
C LEU A 250 -9.54 4.63 5.69
N SER A 251 -8.87 4.68 6.84
CA SER A 251 -8.82 3.61 7.85
C SER A 251 -8.03 4.13 9.05
N GLY A 252 -8.75 4.84 9.92
CA GLY A 252 -8.47 4.98 11.35
C GLY A 252 -9.57 4.26 12.10
#